data_AF-G5IZ72-F1
#
_entry.id   AF-G5IZ72-F1
#
_cell.length_a   1.000
_cell.length_b   1.000
_cell.length_c   1.000
_cell.angle_alpha   90.00
_cell.angle_beta   90.00
_cell.angle_gamma   90.00
#
_symmetry.space_group_name_H-M   'P 1'
#
loop_
_entity.id
_entity.type
_entity.pdbx_description
1 polymer ?
#
loop_
_entity_poly.entity_id
_entity_poly.type
_entity_poly.pdbx_seq_one_letter_code
_entity_poly.pdbx_strand_id
1 'polypeptide(L)'
;MQIKIQLGKLTLTDDLETIVKSEQEENSLALMPITLPHIIKLKDLPYYHKDPFDRLLIAQSQVENATLISRDSIIKTYDCAVIWS
;
A
#
# COMPACT_ATOMS: atom_id res chain seq x y z
N MET A 1 -2.50 -8.74 2.83
CA MET A 1 -2.38 -9.69 3.97
C MET A 1 -3.19 -10.96 3.76
N GLN A 2 -4.46 -10.88 3.39
CA GLN A 2 -5.36 -12.05 3.20
C GLN A 2 -4.76 -13.19 2.36
N ILE A 3 -4.15 -12.89 1.21
CA ILE A 3 -3.51 -13.91 0.35
C ILE A 3 -2.39 -14.65 1.10
N LYS A 4 -1.58 -13.95 1.91
CA LYS A 4 -0.51 -14.59 2.69
C LYS A 4 -1.06 -15.51 3.78
N ILE A 5 -2.20 -15.14 4.39
CA ILE A 5 -2.91 -15.98 5.36
C ILE A 5 -3.43 -17.25 4.68
N GLN A 6 -4.10 -17.13 3.53
CA GLN A 6 -4.60 -18.26 2.75
C GLN A 6 -3.49 -19.22 2.29
N LEU A 7 -2.30 -18.69 1.98
CA LEU A 7 -1.13 -19.48 1.62
C LEU A 7 -0.38 -20.06 2.84
N GLY A 8 -0.85 -19.82 4.07
CA GLY A 8 -0.18 -20.26 5.30
C GLY A 8 1.16 -19.57 5.57
N LYS A 9 1.46 -18.47 4.89
CA LYS A 9 2.72 -17.70 5.02
C LYS A 9 2.66 -16.62 6.09
N LEU A 10 1.47 -16.37 6.64
CA LEU A 10 1.23 -15.40 7.70
C LEU A 10 0.16 -15.96 8.63
N THR A 11 0.48 -16.05 9.92
CA THR A 11 -0.47 -16.41 10.98
C THR A 11 -0.72 -15.16 11.81
N LEU A 12 -1.99 -14.84 12.02
CA LEU A 12 -2.43 -13.74 12.87
C LEU A 12 -3.05 -14.30 14.15
N THR A 13 -3.10 -13.49 15.21
CA THR A 13 -3.72 -13.84 16.49
C THR A 13 -5.24 -13.87 16.41
N ASP A 14 -5.81 -13.16 15.44
CA ASP A 14 -7.24 -13.09 15.17
C ASP A 14 -7.51 -13.00 13.66
N ASP A 15 -8.77 -13.00 13.25
CA ASP A 15 -9.16 -12.80 11.86
C ASP A 15 -8.78 -11.38 11.38
N LEU A 16 -8.49 -11.27 10.08
CA LEU A 16 -8.01 -10.01 9.50
C LEU A 16 -9.07 -8.90 9.57
N GLU A 17 -10.35 -9.23 9.50
CA GLU A 17 -11.42 -8.23 9.52
C GLU A 17 -11.54 -7.60 10.92
N THR A 18 -11.47 -8.41 11.96
CA THR A 18 -11.47 -7.96 13.37
C THR A 18 -10.26 -7.09 13.66
N ILE A 19 -9.06 -7.51 13.23
CA ILE A 19 -7.84 -6.70 13.39
C ILE A 19 -7.97 -5.35 12.67
N VAL A 20 -8.45 -5.33 11.43
CA VAL A 20 -8.60 -4.05 10.71
C VAL A 20 -9.58 -3.13 11.43
N LYS A 21 -10.72 -3.65 11.91
CA LYS A 21 -11.72 -2.86 12.64
C LYS A 21 -11.15 -2.25 13.92
N SER A 22 -10.47 -3.04 14.75
CA SER A 22 -9.87 -2.53 15.99
C SER A 22 -8.82 -1.45 15.70
N GLU A 23 -7.98 -1.65 14.69
CA GLU A 23 -6.94 -0.67 14.31
C GLU A 23 -7.54 0.64 13.76
N GLN A 24 -8.69 0.59 13.07
CA GLN A 24 -9.39 1.80 12.66
C GLN A 24 -9.91 2.60 13.86
N GLU A 25 -10.42 1.93 14.89
CA GLU A 25 -10.97 2.56 16.11
C GLU A 25 -9.87 3.06 17.04
N GLU A 26 -8.85 2.24 17.32
CA GLU A 26 -7.79 2.53 18.29
C GLU A 26 -6.73 3.50 17.74
N ASN A 27 -6.35 3.34 16.47
CA ASN A 27 -5.26 4.08 15.85
C ASN A 27 -5.75 5.15 14.84
N SER A 28 -7.06 5.41 14.79
CA SER A 28 -7.67 6.40 13.88
C SER A 28 -7.30 6.15 12.41
N LEU A 29 -7.17 4.89 12.02
CA LEU A 29 -6.85 4.51 10.65
C LEU A 29 -8.09 4.59 9.75
N ALA A 30 -7.89 5.08 8.52
CA ALA A 30 -8.92 5.13 7.50
C ALA A 30 -8.57 4.19 6.34
N LEU A 31 -9.58 3.43 5.87
CA LEU A 31 -9.45 2.69 4.62
C LEU A 31 -9.55 3.65 3.44
N MET A 32 -8.50 3.67 2.61
CA MET A 32 -8.46 4.51 1.41
C MET A 32 -8.86 3.69 0.18
N PRO A 33 -9.98 3.99 -0.49
CA PRO A 33 -10.38 3.30 -1.70
C PRO A 33 -9.42 3.63 -2.85
N ILE A 34 -9.22 2.65 -3.73
CA ILE A 34 -8.58 2.89 -5.02
C ILE A 34 -9.60 3.54 -5.94
N THR A 35 -9.20 4.64 -6.58
CA THR A 35 -10.03 5.42 -7.49
C THR A 35 -9.46 5.38 -8.91
N LEU A 36 -10.28 5.76 -9.89
CA LEU A 36 -9.85 5.81 -11.29
C LEU A 36 -8.61 6.72 -11.52
N PRO A 37 -8.48 7.90 -10.89
CA PRO A 37 -7.23 8.68 -10.94
C PRO A 37 -5.97 7.90 -10.55
N HIS A 38 -6.03 7.08 -9.50
CA HIS A 38 -4.90 6.24 -9.07
C HIS A 38 -4.49 5.25 -10.16
N ILE A 39 -5.47 4.67 -10.85
CA ILE A 39 -5.24 3.71 -11.95
C ILE A 39 -4.67 4.42 -13.18
N ILE A 40 -5.23 5.57 -13.57
CA ILE A 40 -4.77 6.33 -14.75
C ILE A 40 -3.32 6.80 -14.56
N LYS A 41 -2.94 7.19 -13.33
CA LYS A 41 -1.57 7.64 -13.01
C LYS A 41 -0.50 6.58 -13.28
N LEU A 42 -0.84 5.29 -13.28
CA LEU A 42 0.09 4.19 -13.61
C LEU A 42 0.77 4.36 -14.97
N LYS A 43 0.12 5.01 -15.94
CA LYS A 43 0.68 5.25 -17.28
C LYS A 43 1.90 6.17 -17.25
N ASP A 44 2.00 7.02 -16.24
CA ASP A 44 3.07 8.02 -16.09
C ASP A 44 4.23 7.46 -15.25
N LEU A 45 4.05 6.29 -14.61
CA LEU A 45 5.08 5.68 -13.77
C LEU A 45 6.16 4.97 -14.61
N PRO A 46 7.45 5.28 -14.42
CA PRO A 46 8.52 4.51 -15.03
C PRO A 46 8.53 3.05 -14.53
N TYR A 47 9.10 2.17 -15.34
CA TYR A 47 9.12 0.73 -15.06
C TYR A 47 10.35 0.31 -14.24
N TYR A 48 10.36 0.65 -12.95
CA TYR A 48 11.41 0.25 -12.00
C TYR A 48 10.95 -0.91 -11.10
N HIS A 49 9.69 -0.92 -10.68
CA HIS A 49 9.08 -1.96 -9.85
C HIS A 49 8.30 -2.98 -10.70
N LYS A 50 8.39 -4.26 -10.36
CA LYS A 50 7.70 -5.35 -11.11
C LYS A 50 6.33 -5.70 -10.53
N ASP A 51 6.13 -5.50 -9.23
CA ASP A 51 4.88 -5.83 -8.57
C ASP A 51 3.77 -4.81 -8.93
N PRO A 52 2.61 -5.25 -9.44
CA PRO A 52 1.53 -4.35 -9.83
C PRO A 52 0.82 -3.69 -8.65
N PHE A 53 0.79 -4.30 -7.46
CA PHE A 53 0.20 -3.70 -6.27
C PHE A 53 1.07 -2.57 -5.74
N ASP A 54 2.39 -2.78 -5.68
CA ASP A 54 3.31 -1.72 -5.23
C ASP A 54 3.31 -0.52 -6.20
N ARG A 55 3.21 -0.78 -7.51
CA ARG A 55 3.03 0.30 -8.50
C ARG A 55 1.73 1.08 -8.28
N LEU A 56 0.64 0.40 -7.91
CA LEU A 56 -0.61 1.06 -7.59
C LEU A 56 -0.51 1.92 -6.32
N LEU A 57 0.18 1.43 -5.28
CA LEU A 57 0.46 2.21 -4.06
C LEU A 57 1.30 3.46 -4.37
N ILE A 58 2.31 3.33 -5.22
CA ILE A 58 3.10 4.47 -5.69
C ILE A 58 2.20 5.49 -6.41
N ALA A 59 1.39 5.04 -7.37
CA ALA A 59 0.49 5.91 -8.11
C ALA A 59 -0.52 6.62 -7.21
N GLN A 60 -1.11 5.89 -6.26
CA GLN A 60 -2.02 6.44 -5.27
C GLN A 60 -1.34 7.49 -4.38
N SER A 61 -0.11 7.23 -3.91
CA SER A 61 0.65 8.18 -3.11
C SER A 61 0.94 9.49 -3.84
N GLN A 62 1.24 9.42 -5.15
CA GLN A 62 1.48 10.61 -5.96
C GLN A 62 0.21 11.43 -6.21
N VAL A 63 -0.93 10.77 -6.40
CA VAL A 63 -2.21 11.46 -6.62
C VAL A 63 -2.71 12.14 -5.34
N GLU A 64 -2.59 11.45 -4.20
CA GLU A 64 -3.06 11.95 -2.91
C GLU A 64 -2.03 12.81 -2.17
N ASN A 65 -0.84 13.00 -2.75
CA ASN A 65 0.32 13.64 -2.11
C ASN A 65 0.63 13.03 -0.72
N ALA A 66 0.53 11.71 -0.62
CA ALA A 66 0.72 10.95 0.61
C ALA A 66 2.16 10.45 0.74
N THR A 67 2.61 10.25 1.97
CA THR A 67 3.90 9.61 2.27
C THR A 67 3.72 8.11 2.43
N LEU A 68 4.49 7.32 1.68
CA LEU A 68 4.53 5.86 1.82
C LEU A 68 5.44 5.46 2.98
N ILE A 69 5.01 4.46 3.74
CA ILE A 69 5.82 3.80 4.75
C ILE A 69 6.32 2.48 4.13
N SER A 70 7.60 2.41 3.76
CA SER A 70 8.14 1.22 3.12
C SER A 70 9.65 1.07 3.29
N ARG A 71 10.07 -0.19 3.48
CA ARG A 71 11.47 -0.63 3.46
C ARG A 71 11.97 -1.03 2.06
N ASP A 72 11.12 -0.96 1.04
CA ASP A 72 11.53 -1.31 -0.32
C ASP A 72 12.32 -0.16 -0.96
N SER A 73 13.60 -0.40 -1.23
CA SER A 73 14.50 0.58 -1.83
C SER A 73 14.11 0.97 -3.26
N ILE A 74 13.40 0.12 -4.01
CA ILE A 74 12.96 0.42 -5.38
C ILE A 74 11.91 1.53 -5.34
N ILE A 75 11.03 1.57 -4.33
CA ILE A 75 10.01 2.62 -4.20
C ILE A 75 10.64 4.01 -4.12
N LYS A 76 11.84 4.15 -3.51
CA LYS A 76 12.58 5.42 -3.45
C LYS A 76 13.04 5.97 -4.80
N THR A 77 13.05 5.13 -5.84
CA THR A 77 13.42 5.57 -7.20
C THR A 77 12.26 6.30 -7.90
N TYR A 78 11.07 6.28 -7.30
CA TYR A 78 9.91 7.02 -7.76
C TYR A 78 9.84 8.40 -7.11
N ASP A 79 9.19 9.33 -7.81
CA ASP A 79 8.91 10.67 -7.31
C ASP A 79 7.75 10.65 -6.31
N CYS A 80 7.97 10.07 -5.13
CA CYS A 80 7.03 10.10 -4.02
C CYS A 80 7.77 10.15 -2.67
N ALA A 81 7.10 10.68 -1.64
CA ALA A 81 7.65 10.72 -0.30
C ALA A 81 7.63 9.31 0.32
N VAL A 82 8.77 8.87 0.87
CA VAL A 82 8.90 7.55 1.53
C VAL A 82 9.62 7.71 2.87
N ILE A 83 9.06 7.12 3.92
CA ILE A 83 9.70 7.00 5.24
C ILE A 83 9.89 5.53 5.63
N TRP A 84 10.73 5.32 6.66
CA TRP A 84 11.06 4.00 7.22
C TRP A 84 11.81 3.07 6.26
N SER A 85 12.97 3.55 5.83
CA SER A 85 13.80 2.83 4.85
C SER A 85 14.85 1.93 5.43
#